data_AF-A0A317KBC6-F1
#
_entry.id   AF-A0A317KBC6-F1
#
_cell.length_a   1.000
_cell.length_b   1.000
_cell.length_c   1.000
_cell.angle_alpha   90.00
_cell.angle_beta   90.00
_cell.angle_gamma   90.00
#
_symmetry.space_group_name_H-M   'P 1'
#
loop_
_entity.id
_entity.type
_entity.pdbx_description
1 polymer ?
#
loop_
_entity_poly.entity_id
_entity_poly.type
_entity_poly.pdbx_seq_one_letter_code
_entity_poly.pdbx_strand_id
1 'polypeptide(L)'
;MVFAAGNQGVWVALIDPTDDDPVVWYDGGPERLRERERLSGFLLQFALNEAVNTSPFTGVATVTMEALDRFVVDLVPVPLQPMRVPGDPTRHWVAPGLVAMAADYGESGIWLSVGSRQRSALRPRSPRMGTVQRLSHQHLQVRDRLLSSREAATLSLLVDLFGDRVGGVAV
;
A
#
# COMPACT_ATOMS: atom_id res chain seq x y z
N MET A 1 15.57 -14.20 -13.29
CA MET A 1 16.30 -12.98 -12.87
C MET A 1 15.51 -12.28 -11.76
N VAL A 2 16.18 -11.83 -10.70
CA VAL A 2 15.57 -10.93 -9.69
C VAL A 2 15.60 -9.51 -10.23
N PHE A 3 14.48 -8.78 -10.15
CA PHE A 3 14.41 -7.39 -10.63
C PHE A 3 13.81 -6.40 -9.59
N ALA A 4 13.17 -6.90 -8.55
CA ALA A 4 12.74 -6.11 -7.40
C ALA A 4 12.80 -6.94 -6.11
N ALA A 5 12.87 -6.27 -4.96
CA ALA A 5 12.85 -6.89 -3.64
C ALA A 5 12.08 -6.01 -2.66
N GLY A 6 11.38 -6.65 -1.71
CA GLY A 6 10.81 -5.94 -0.58
C GLY A 6 11.91 -5.31 0.27
N ASN A 7 11.67 -4.11 0.82
CA ASN A 7 12.67 -3.32 1.55
C ASN A 7 13.30 -4.08 2.76
N GLN A 8 12.58 -5.02 3.37
CA GLN A 8 13.10 -5.86 4.47
C GLN A 8 13.63 -7.24 4.02
N GLY A 9 13.75 -7.48 2.70
CA GLY A 9 14.26 -8.74 2.15
C GLY A 9 13.33 -9.95 2.33
N VAL A 10 12.08 -9.74 2.77
CA VAL A 10 11.09 -10.81 3.02
C VAL A 10 10.66 -11.50 1.73
N TRP A 11 10.67 -10.77 0.60
CA TRP A 11 10.35 -11.34 -0.71
C TRP A 11 11.17 -10.68 -1.82
N VAL A 12 11.31 -11.39 -2.94
CA VAL A 12 11.87 -10.90 -4.20
C VAL A 12 10.91 -11.16 -5.35
N ALA A 13 10.91 -10.27 -6.34
CA ALA A 13 10.20 -10.48 -7.60
C ALA A 13 11.15 -11.01 -8.68
N LEU A 14 10.70 -12.05 -9.35
CA LEU A 14 11.43 -12.83 -10.34
C LEU A 14 10.72 -12.76 -11.70
N ILE A 15 11.53 -12.72 -12.76
CA ILE A 15 11.09 -12.87 -14.15
C ILE A 15 12.01 -13.82 -14.92
N ASP A 16 11.53 -14.36 -16.03
CA ASP A 16 12.39 -14.91 -17.07
C ASP A 16 12.82 -13.76 -18.02
N PRO A 17 14.10 -13.37 -18.05
CA PRO A 17 14.54 -12.22 -18.86
C PRO A 17 14.54 -12.50 -20.38
N THR A 18 14.24 -13.71 -20.83
CA THR A 18 14.20 -14.04 -22.26
C THR A 18 12.83 -13.84 -22.91
N ASP A 19 11.79 -13.57 -22.12
CA ASP A 19 10.44 -13.25 -22.60
C ASP A 19 10.29 -11.72 -22.70
N ASP A 20 9.57 -11.24 -23.72
CA ASP A 20 9.40 -9.79 -23.99
C ASP A 20 8.56 -9.10 -22.91
N ASP A 21 7.57 -9.81 -22.36
CA ASP A 21 6.73 -9.31 -21.26
C ASP A 21 6.54 -10.42 -20.23
N PRO A 22 7.55 -10.78 -19.43
CA PRO A 22 7.55 -12.03 -18.66
C PRO A 22 6.45 -12.10 -17.59
N VAL A 23 6.11 -13.34 -17.21
CA VAL A 23 5.32 -13.57 -15.99
C VAL A 23 6.14 -13.17 -14.77
N VAL A 24 5.52 -12.42 -13.86
CA VAL A 24 6.12 -12.05 -12.57
C VAL A 24 5.79 -13.09 -11.50
N TRP A 25 6.82 -13.47 -10.75
CA TRP A 25 6.70 -14.38 -9.60
C TRP A 25 7.26 -13.72 -8.35
N TYR A 26 6.61 -13.93 -7.21
CA TYR A 26 7.19 -13.63 -5.90
C TYR A 26 7.83 -14.89 -5.31
N ASP A 27 8.99 -14.71 -4.68
CA ASP A 27 9.70 -15.73 -3.90
C ASP A 27 9.99 -15.16 -2.50
N GLY A 28 9.91 -15.98 -1.46
CA GLY A 28 9.99 -15.54 -0.05
C GLY A 28 8.91 -16.12 0.88
N GLY A 29 7.93 -16.84 0.32
CA GLY A 29 6.95 -17.64 1.06
C GLY A 29 7.26 -19.15 0.99
N PRO A 30 6.37 -20.01 1.55
CA PRO A 30 6.51 -21.46 1.43
C PRO A 30 6.45 -21.95 -0.02
N GLU A 31 5.76 -21.21 -0.89
CA GLU A 31 5.69 -21.47 -2.32
C GLU A 31 5.84 -20.17 -3.11
N ARG A 32 6.33 -20.30 -4.35
CA ARG A 32 6.38 -19.16 -5.27
C ARG A 32 4.98 -18.77 -5.70
N LEU A 33 4.70 -17.47 -5.63
CA LEU A 33 3.40 -16.93 -5.95
C LEU A 33 3.43 -16.25 -7.32
N ARG A 34 2.58 -16.70 -8.25
CA ARG A 34 2.45 -16.08 -9.56
C ARG A 34 1.60 -14.81 -9.49
N GLU A 35 2.09 -13.70 -10.01
CA GLU A 35 1.27 -12.50 -10.17
C GLU A 35 0.22 -12.68 -11.29
N ARG A 36 -0.87 -11.90 -11.20
CA ARG A 36 -1.98 -11.94 -12.15
C ARG A 36 -1.62 -11.24 -13.45
N GLU A 37 -1.00 -10.06 -13.35
CA GLU A 37 -0.48 -9.30 -14.49
C GLU A 37 0.89 -9.82 -14.96
N ARG A 38 1.19 -9.60 -16.24
CA ARG A 38 2.54 -9.75 -16.80
C ARG A 38 3.40 -8.53 -16.41
N LEU A 39 4.70 -8.56 -16.68
CA LEU A 39 5.65 -7.54 -16.21
C LEU A 39 5.20 -6.11 -16.55
N SER A 40 4.69 -5.86 -17.75
CA SER A 40 4.21 -4.55 -18.19
C SER A 40 3.10 -4.00 -17.29
N GLY A 41 2.06 -4.80 -17.04
CA GLY A 41 0.96 -4.46 -16.12
C GLY A 41 1.45 -4.34 -14.67
N PHE A 42 2.29 -5.28 -14.23
CA PHE A 42 2.88 -5.25 -12.89
C PHE A 42 3.69 -3.97 -12.65
N LEU A 43 4.51 -3.52 -13.60
CA LEU A 43 5.31 -2.30 -13.46
C LEU A 43 4.45 -1.04 -13.31
N LEU A 44 3.29 -1.00 -13.97
CA LEU A 44 2.32 0.09 -13.76
C LEU A 44 1.77 0.07 -12.33
N GLN A 45 1.42 -1.11 -11.80
CA GLN A 45 0.93 -1.23 -10.43
C GLN A 45 2.02 -0.95 -9.40
N PHE A 46 3.25 -1.39 -9.66
CA PHE A 46 4.41 -1.08 -8.85
C PHE A 46 4.66 0.44 -8.79
N ALA A 47 4.60 1.12 -9.94
CA ALA A 47 4.71 2.57 -9.99
C ALA A 47 3.58 3.28 -9.20
N LEU A 48 2.36 2.72 -9.19
CA LEU A 48 1.25 3.25 -8.39
C LEU A 48 1.47 3.03 -6.88
N ASN A 49 2.00 1.87 -6.47
CA ASN A 49 2.41 1.62 -5.08
C ASN A 49 3.46 2.66 -4.64
N GLU A 50 4.50 2.84 -5.44
CA GLU A 50 5.54 3.84 -5.17
C GLU A 50 4.97 5.26 -5.12
N ALA A 51 4.06 5.61 -6.03
CA ALA A 51 3.42 6.93 -6.02
C ALA A 51 2.61 7.18 -4.73
N VAL A 52 1.96 6.16 -4.18
CA VAL A 52 1.23 6.25 -2.91
C VAL A 52 2.20 6.38 -1.73
N ASN A 53 3.24 5.54 -1.69
CA ASN A 53 4.14 5.44 -0.55
C ASN A 53 5.18 6.58 -0.48
N THR A 54 5.55 7.17 -1.62
CA THR A 54 6.60 8.20 -1.70
C THR A 54 6.04 9.61 -1.96
N SER A 55 4.72 9.77 -2.01
CA SER A 55 4.10 11.08 -2.22
C SER A 55 4.38 12.05 -1.05
N PRO A 56 4.62 13.35 -1.32
CA PRO A 56 4.87 14.34 -0.28
C PRO A 56 3.65 14.60 0.62
N PHE A 57 2.45 14.26 0.15
CA PHE A 57 1.24 14.26 0.95
C PHE A 57 0.61 12.87 0.88
N THR A 58 0.52 12.21 2.03
CA THR A 58 -0.03 10.86 2.16
C THR A 58 -1.09 10.80 3.28
N GLY A 59 -1.95 9.80 3.20
CA GLY A 59 -2.92 9.44 4.23
C GLY A 59 -3.10 7.94 4.27
N VAL A 60 -3.30 7.38 5.46
CA VAL A 60 -3.43 5.94 5.66
C VAL A 60 -4.47 5.62 6.73
N ALA A 61 -5.24 4.56 6.51
CA ALA A 61 -6.24 4.06 7.45
C ALA A 61 -6.53 2.57 7.21
N THR A 62 -6.87 1.85 8.28
CA THR A 62 -7.55 0.56 8.16
C THR A 62 -9.06 0.81 8.08
N VAL A 63 -9.73 0.27 7.06
CA VAL A 63 -11.14 0.53 6.77
C VAL A 63 -11.92 -0.75 6.52
N THR A 64 -13.25 -0.67 6.64
CA THR A 64 -14.16 -1.72 6.20
C THR A 64 -14.38 -1.64 4.69
N MET A 65 -14.88 -2.71 4.07
CA MET A 65 -15.28 -2.70 2.66
C MET A 65 -16.31 -1.60 2.36
N GLU A 66 -17.30 -1.42 3.24
CA GLU A 66 -18.32 -0.38 3.10
C GLU A 66 -17.72 1.04 3.11
N ALA A 67 -16.70 1.27 3.95
CA ALA A 67 -15.99 2.54 3.98
C ALA A 67 -15.10 2.75 2.74
N LEU A 68 -14.48 1.68 2.23
CA LEU A 68 -13.75 1.70 0.97
C LEU A 68 -14.66 2.05 -0.20
N ASP A 69 -15.82 1.39 -0.33
CA ASP A 69 -16.78 1.62 -1.41
C ASP A 69 -17.25 3.08 -1.45
N ARG A 70 -17.51 3.66 -0.28
CA ARG A 70 -17.83 5.09 -0.18
C ARG A 70 -16.66 5.99 -0.56
N PHE A 71 -15.44 5.62 -0.20
CA PHE A 71 -14.25 6.41 -0.49
C PHE A 71 -13.93 6.44 -1.99
N VAL A 72 -14.07 5.31 -2.68
CA VAL A 72 -13.65 5.17 -4.09
C VAL A 72 -14.72 5.59 -5.10
N VAL A 73 -15.92 5.99 -4.65
CA VAL A 73 -17.06 6.31 -5.53
C VAL A 73 -16.75 7.39 -6.58
N ASP A 74 -15.92 8.38 -6.23
CA ASP A 74 -15.51 9.48 -7.10
C ASP A 74 -14.12 9.25 -7.74
N LEU A 75 -13.57 8.04 -7.61
CA LEU A 75 -12.27 7.67 -8.16
C LEU A 75 -12.44 6.71 -9.34
N VAL A 76 -11.51 6.77 -10.29
CA VAL A 76 -11.48 5.85 -11.42
C VAL A 76 -10.66 4.61 -11.04
N PRO A 77 -11.24 3.40 -11.09
CA PRO A 77 -10.47 2.18 -10.86
C PRO A 77 -9.43 2.01 -11.97
N VAL A 78 -8.22 1.58 -11.61
CA VAL A 78 -7.19 1.23 -12.59
C VAL A 78 -7.57 -0.12 -13.22
N PRO A 79 -7.64 -0.23 -14.57
CA PRO A 79 -8.17 -1.41 -15.25
C PRO A 79 -7.14 -2.55 -15.35
N LEU A 80 -6.54 -2.94 -14.23
CA LEU A 80 -5.61 -4.07 -14.11
C LEU A 80 -6.15 -5.09 -13.10
N GLN A 81 -5.75 -6.35 -13.22
CA GLN A 81 -6.08 -7.36 -12.22
C GLN A 81 -5.42 -6.99 -10.88
N PRO A 82 -6.07 -7.24 -9.73
CA PRO A 82 -5.49 -6.87 -8.44
C PRO A 82 -4.12 -7.51 -8.20
N MET A 83 -3.17 -6.76 -7.64
CA MET A 83 -1.89 -7.32 -7.21
C MET A 83 -2.10 -8.26 -6.01
N ARG A 84 -1.15 -9.18 -5.81
CA ARG A 84 -1.15 -10.08 -4.64
C ARG A 84 -0.37 -9.55 -3.44
N VAL A 85 0.54 -8.61 -3.67
CA VAL A 85 1.39 -7.99 -2.65
C VAL A 85 1.13 -6.48 -2.67
N PRO A 86 0.99 -5.81 -1.50
CA PRO A 86 1.31 -6.31 -0.15
C PRO A 86 0.16 -7.06 0.56
N GLY A 87 -1.08 -6.93 0.10
CA GLY A 87 -2.22 -7.76 0.52
C GLY A 87 -2.95 -8.32 -0.70
N ASP A 88 -3.65 -9.45 -0.57
CA ASP A 88 -4.36 -10.08 -1.69
C ASP A 88 -5.89 -10.06 -1.45
N PRO A 89 -6.66 -9.22 -2.19
CA PRO A 89 -6.23 -8.36 -3.31
C PRO A 89 -5.70 -6.98 -2.90
N THR A 90 -4.73 -6.46 -3.67
CA THR A 90 -4.36 -5.04 -3.70
C THR A 90 -4.91 -4.37 -4.96
N ARG A 91 -5.68 -3.30 -4.78
CA ARG A 91 -6.38 -2.56 -5.85
C ARG A 91 -5.99 -1.10 -5.86
N HIS A 92 -6.08 -0.47 -7.03
CA HIS A 92 -5.72 0.94 -7.23
C HIS A 92 -6.85 1.75 -7.84
N TRP A 93 -6.95 3.00 -7.42
CA TRP A 93 -7.82 4.01 -8.00
C TRP A 93 -7.06 5.32 -8.19
N VAL A 94 -7.52 6.11 -9.16
CA VAL A 94 -6.89 7.39 -9.50
C VAL A 94 -7.93 8.50 -9.65
N ALA A 95 -7.50 9.71 -9.37
CA ALA A 95 -8.18 10.96 -9.72
C ALA A 95 -7.13 12.03 -10.05
N PRO A 96 -7.50 13.20 -10.60
CA PRO A 96 -6.53 14.26 -10.85
C PRO A 96 -5.71 14.60 -9.60
N GLY A 97 -4.40 14.32 -9.66
CA GLY A 97 -3.44 14.57 -8.58
C GLY A 97 -3.47 13.58 -7.41
N LEU A 98 -4.23 12.49 -7.48
CA LEU A 98 -4.39 11.52 -6.39
C LEU A 98 -4.30 10.08 -6.89
N VAL A 99 -3.57 9.25 -6.15
CA VAL A 99 -3.57 7.79 -6.28
C VAL A 99 -4.03 7.20 -4.96
N ALA A 100 -4.89 6.19 -5.01
CA ALA A 100 -5.32 5.40 -3.87
C ALA A 100 -4.96 3.94 -4.09
N MET A 101 -4.54 3.27 -3.02
CA MET A 101 -4.24 1.84 -2.97
C MET A 101 -4.99 1.24 -1.78
N ALA A 102 -5.71 0.14 -2.01
CA ALA A 102 -6.32 -0.64 -0.94
C ALA A 102 -5.79 -2.07 -0.99
N ALA A 103 -5.19 -2.54 0.09
CA ALA A 103 -4.68 -3.89 0.25
C ALA A 103 -5.51 -4.64 1.31
N ASP A 104 -6.07 -5.79 0.94
CA ASP A 104 -6.83 -6.64 1.83
C ASP A 104 -5.90 -7.56 2.62
N TYR A 105 -5.98 -7.51 3.95
CA TYR A 105 -5.24 -8.38 4.89
C TYR A 105 -6.18 -9.33 5.65
N GLY A 106 -7.37 -9.60 5.10
CA GLY A 106 -8.36 -10.50 5.69
C GLY A 106 -8.89 -9.97 7.01
N GLU A 107 -8.68 -10.72 8.10
CA GLU A 107 -9.18 -10.36 9.44
C GLU A 107 -8.59 -9.05 9.97
N SER A 108 -7.43 -8.62 9.48
CA SER A 108 -6.81 -7.34 9.84
C SER A 108 -7.47 -6.13 9.15
N GLY A 109 -8.44 -6.38 8.26
CA GLY A 109 -9.16 -5.35 7.52
C GLY A 109 -8.42 -4.87 6.27
N ILE A 110 -8.96 -3.81 5.66
CA ILE A 110 -8.44 -3.26 4.42
C ILE A 110 -7.52 -2.08 4.74
N TRP A 111 -6.27 -2.17 4.34
CA TRP A 111 -5.32 -1.08 4.44
C TRP A 111 -5.49 -0.13 3.25
N LEU A 112 -6.07 1.05 3.49
CA LEU A 112 -6.22 2.10 2.50
C LEU A 112 -5.10 3.13 2.67
N SER A 113 -4.34 3.36 1.59
CA SER A 113 -3.34 4.42 1.50
C SER A 113 -3.64 5.34 0.32
N VAL A 114 -3.40 6.64 0.48
CA VAL A 114 -3.62 7.66 -0.54
C VAL A 114 -2.38 8.52 -0.68
N GLY A 115 -1.95 8.78 -1.91
CA GLY A 115 -0.81 9.65 -2.22
C GLY A 115 -1.21 10.78 -3.15
N SER A 116 -0.65 11.97 -2.91
CA SER A 116 -0.83 13.15 -3.74
C SER A 116 0.41 14.04 -3.75
N ARG A 117 0.67 14.67 -4.90
CA ARG A 117 1.63 15.78 -5.03
C ARG A 117 1.05 17.13 -4.62
N GLN A 118 -0.27 17.21 -4.48
CA GLN A 118 -1.02 18.42 -4.17
C GLN A 118 -1.78 18.27 -2.86
N ARG A 119 -1.42 19.05 -1.83
CA ARG A 119 -2.09 19.01 -0.52
C ARG A 119 -3.60 19.25 -0.61
N SER A 120 -4.04 20.06 -1.57
CA SER A 120 -5.45 20.34 -1.85
C SER A 120 -6.25 19.09 -2.24
N ALA A 121 -5.62 18.09 -2.86
CA ALA A 121 -6.30 16.88 -3.29
C ALA A 121 -6.74 15.97 -2.12
N LEU A 122 -6.08 16.10 -0.96
CA LEU A 122 -6.41 15.37 0.27
C LEU A 122 -7.37 16.13 1.19
N ARG A 123 -7.91 17.27 0.76
CA ARG A 123 -8.94 17.95 1.54
C ARG A 123 -10.22 17.12 1.56
N PRO A 124 -10.96 17.09 2.67
CA PRO A 124 -12.25 16.42 2.74
C PRO A 124 -13.15 16.88 1.59
N ARG A 125 -13.52 15.97 0.69
CA ARG A 125 -14.52 16.22 -0.34
C ARG A 125 -15.85 15.78 0.27
N SER A 126 -16.64 16.76 0.73
CA SER A 126 -17.94 16.60 1.41
C SER A 126 -17.94 16.04 2.85
N PRO A 127 -18.86 16.53 3.72
CA PRO A 127 -18.93 16.17 5.15
C PRO A 127 -19.59 14.81 5.43
N ARG A 128 -19.71 13.91 4.44
CA ARG A 128 -20.38 12.61 4.60
C ARG A 128 -19.45 11.48 5.06
N MET A 129 -18.14 11.72 5.11
CA MET A 129 -17.22 10.87 5.87
C MET A 129 -17.29 11.31 7.33
N GLY A 130 -17.88 10.46 8.16
CA GLY A 130 -17.83 10.61 9.62
C GLY A 130 -16.39 10.88 10.08
N THR A 131 -16.28 11.64 11.16
CA THR A 131 -15.07 12.17 11.78
C THR A 131 -13.80 11.39 11.43
N VAL A 132 -13.02 11.91 10.48
CA VAL A 132 -11.62 11.52 10.35
C VAL A 132 -10.95 12.02 11.62
N GLN A 133 -10.71 11.11 12.55
CA GLN A 133 -10.02 11.41 13.79
C GLN A 133 -8.60 11.82 13.41
N ARG A 134 -8.36 13.13 13.42
CA ARG A 134 -7.02 13.70 13.30
C ARG A 134 -6.27 13.23 14.53
N LEU A 135 -5.46 12.18 14.39
CA LEU A 135 -4.64 11.68 15.48
C LEU A 135 -3.63 12.79 15.82
N SER A 136 -3.95 13.52 16.88
CA SER A 136 -3.02 14.41 17.56
C SER A 136 -1.86 13.58 18.12
N HIS A 137 -0.74 14.25 18.32
CA HIS A 137 0.58 13.81 18.77
C HIS A 137 0.65 12.96 20.07
N GLN A 138 -0.44 12.34 20.53
CA GLN A 138 -0.54 11.69 21.84
C GLN A 138 -0.73 10.17 21.83
N HIS A 139 -0.70 9.49 20.68
CA HIS A 139 -0.86 8.02 20.65
C HIS A 139 0.44 7.20 20.66
N LEU A 140 1.58 7.82 21.00
CA LEU A 140 2.85 7.08 21.16
C LEU A 140 2.82 6.04 22.30
N GLN A 141 1.84 6.10 23.22
CA GLN A 141 1.77 5.21 24.39
C GLN A 141 0.84 4.00 24.24
N VAL A 142 0.10 3.85 23.12
CA VAL A 142 -0.67 2.62 22.84
C VAL A 142 0.18 1.57 22.11
N ARG A 143 1.39 1.96 21.65
CA ARG A 143 2.39 1.05 21.06
C ARG A 143 2.79 -0.08 22.00
N ASP A 144 2.90 0.18 23.30
CA ASP A 144 3.51 -0.79 24.23
C ASP A 144 2.55 -1.84 24.79
N ARG A 145 1.24 -1.64 24.72
CA ARG A 145 0.27 -2.54 25.36
C ARG A 145 -0.33 -3.63 24.47
N LEU A 146 -0.19 -3.51 23.15
CA LEU A 146 -0.70 -4.48 22.18
C LEU A 146 0.38 -5.47 21.68
N LEU A 147 1.65 -5.26 22.04
CA LEU A 147 2.81 -6.05 21.58
C LEU A 147 3.05 -7.36 22.36
N SER A 148 2.07 -7.92 23.10
CA SER A 148 2.29 -9.15 23.89
C SER A 148 1.81 -10.46 23.27
N SER A 149 1.17 -10.45 22.09
CA SER A 149 0.89 -11.70 21.37
C SER A 149 1.71 -11.78 20.09
N ARG A 150 2.12 -13.01 19.74
CA ARG A 150 2.96 -13.36 18.58
C ARG A 150 2.42 -12.92 17.21
N GLU A 151 1.27 -12.27 17.15
CA GLU A 151 0.67 -11.70 15.94
C GLU A 151 1.10 -10.25 15.67
N ALA A 152 1.64 -9.55 16.68
CA ALA A 152 2.05 -8.14 16.54
C ALA A 152 3.37 -7.95 15.75
N ALA A 153 4.13 -9.03 15.53
CA ALA A 153 5.38 -9.00 14.76
C ALA A 153 5.13 -8.79 13.25
N THR A 154 3.97 -9.20 12.74
CA THR A 154 3.64 -9.10 11.30
C THR A 154 3.20 -7.68 10.92
N LEU A 155 2.49 -6.98 11.82
CA LEU A 155 1.97 -5.64 11.56
C LEU A 155 3.00 -4.51 11.81
N SER A 156 3.92 -4.69 12.76
CA SER A 156 5.02 -3.73 12.96
C SER A 156 6.01 -3.74 11.79
N LEU A 157 6.14 -4.88 11.09
CA LEU A 157 7.05 -5.02 9.95
C LEU A 157 6.62 -4.16 8.74
N LEU A 158 5.31 -3.95 8.55
CA LEU A 158 4.73 -3.30 7.37
C LEU A 158 4.74 -1.76 7.43
N VAL A 159 4.74 -1.17 8.63
CA VAL A 159 4.85 0.29 8.81
C VAL A 159 6.30 0.76 8.64
N ASP A 160 7.29 -0.05 9.05
CA ASP A 160 8.71 0.23 8.80
C ASP A 160 9.12 -0.09 7.34
N LEU A 161 8.37 -0.95 6.64
CA LEU A 161 8.62 -1.32 5.24
C LEU A 161 8.55 -0.16 4.23
N PHE A 162 7.86 0.95 4.55
CA PHE A 162 7.64 2.08 3.64
C PHE A 162 7.94 3.48 4.23
N GLY A 163 8.46 3.55 5.46
CA GLY A 163 8.56 4.82 6.22
C GLY A 163 9.90 5.57 6.18
N ASP A 164 11.02 4.93 5.81
CA ASP A 164 12.33 5.53 6.05
C ASP A 164 13.00 6.07 4.78
N ARG A 165 12.65 7.32 4.42
CA ARG A 165 13.60 8.39 4.03
C ARG A 165 12.98 9.78 4.24
N VAL A 166 13.13 10.33 5.45
CA VAL A 166 13.36 11.77 5.63
C VAL A 166 14.64 11.89 6.45
N GLY A 167 15.63 12.56 5.86
CA GLY A 167 17.03 12.48 6.26
C GLY A 167 17.35 13.08 7.62
N GLY A 168 18.52 12.67 8.14
CA GLY A 168 19.25 13.50 9.08
C GLY A 168 19.73 14.79 8.39
N VAL A 169 19.62 15.91 9.09
CA VAL A 169 20.73 16.65 9.73
C VAL A 169 20.10 17.81 10.54
N ALA A 170 20.41 17.85 11.83
CA ALA A 170 20.67 19.04 12.63
C ALA A 170 21.74 18.58 13.64
N VAL A 171 22.99 19.00 13.53
CA VAL A 171 23.48 20.35 13.87
C VAL A 171 24.28 20.98 12.73
#